data_AF-A0A821YAB5-F1
#
_entry.id   AF-A0A821YAB5-F1
#
_cell.length_a   1.000
_cell.length_b   1.000
_cell.length_c   1.000
_cell.angle_alpha   90.00
_cell.angle_beta   90.00
_cell.angle_gamma   90.00
#
_symmetry.space_group_name_H-M   'P 1'
#
loop_
_entity.id
_entity.type
_entity.pdbx_description
1 polymer ?
#
loop_
_entity_poly.entity_id
_entity_poly.type
_entity_poly.pdbx_seq_one_letter_code
_entity_poly.pdbx_strand_id
1 'polypeptide(L)'
;EDLEGEYENDLKNGGYRPFINYFKSFIPNDNRVRVNCEVIRVKFIEDDRKLLIEVNHLNEQRTKTMICDHIIWTTSLGHLKANFHSIFADEPRLIQQKQQAISNLGFGTVNKVMLIYKKKFWHRKASSIVLLHMDKDRSFEISDALRQKLQVERVDSQIVQDIANMLFHYDVLPSTDIPVLICWLVGPTAVAAENLSEQLIGQICHEVLCRYLNIPQEKNQPVQILRSAWHSNKYIGGSYSYASTASTKHDRQQLAAAYAPDGV
;
A
#
# COMPACT_ATOMS: atom_id res chain seq x y z
N GLU A 1 18.47 -19.05 23.74
CA GLU A 1 17.30 -19.61 23.04
C GLU A 1 17.28 -18.98 21.67
N ASP A 2 17.75 -19.74 20.69
CA ASP A 2 17.74 -19.33 19.29
C ASP A 2 16.29 -19.28 18.82
N LEU A 3 15.83 -18.10 18.42
CA LEU A 3 14.55 -17.96 17.73
C LEU A 3 14.73 -18.49 16.31
N GLU A 4 14.65 -19.82 16.15
CA GLU A 4 14.48 -20.48 14.86
C GLU A 4 13.10 -20.11 14.31
N GLY A 5 12.99 -18.93 13.71
CA GLY A 5 11.87 -18.60 12.85
C GLY A 5 12.08 -19.28 11.50
N GLU A 6 11.17 -20.19 11.12
CA GLU A 6 11.08 -20.61 9.72
C GLU A 6 10.88 -19.37 8.83
N TYR A 7 11.45 -19.39 7.62
CA TYR A 7 11.41 -18.26 6.67
C TYR A 7 9.97 -17.84 6.30
N GLU A 8 9.00 -18.73 6.55
CA GLU A 8 7.58 -18.53 6.32
C GLU A 8 6.90 -18.15 7.63
N ASN A 9 6.54 -16.87 7.79
CA ASN A 9 5.60 -16.43 8.82
C ASN A 9 4.20 -16.99 8.49
N ASP A 10 3.98 -18.27 8.81
CA ASP A 10 2.69 -18.93 8.61
C ASP A 10 1.75 -18.59 9.77
N LEU A 11 1.11 -17.42 9.67
CA LEU A 11 0.01 -17.04 10.55
C LEU A 11 -1.27 -17.84 10.28
N LYS A 12 -1.19 -18.89 9.46
CA LYS A 12 -2.24 -19.84 9.11
C LYS A 12 -3.55 -19.10 8.83
N ASN A 13 -4.62 -19.53 9.49
CA ASN A 13 -5.96 -19.04 9.29
C ASN A 13 -6.12 -17.63 9.91
N GLY A 14 -6.06 -16.59 9.07
CA GLY A 14 -6.40 -15.23 9.44
C GLY A 14 -5.47 -14.14 8.89
N GLY A 15 -4.30 -14.52 8.34
CA GLY A 15 -3.30 -13.57 7.86
C GLY A 15 -2.74 -12.69 8.99
N TYR A 16 -2.38 -11.45 8.69
CA TYR A 16 -1.83 -10.51 9.70
C TYR A 16 -2.90 -9.82 10.59
N ARG A 17 -4.20 -9.95 10.27
CA ARG A 17 -5.29 -9.30 11.01
C ARG A 17 -5.39 -9.71 12.49
N PRO A 18 -5.16 -10.99 12.89
CA PRO A 18 -5.17 -11.42 14.28
C PRO A 18 -4.21 -10.62 15.17
N PHE A 19 -3.03 -10.22 14.69
CA PHE A 19 -2.14 -9.36 15.47
C PHE A 19 -2.76 -8.00 15.79
N ILE A 20 -3.41 -7.38 14.82
CA ILE A 20 -4.10 -6.11 15.04
C ILE A 20 -5.23 -6.27 16.07
N ASN A 21 -5.98 -7.37 15.97
CA ASN A 21 -7.03 -7.69 16.95
C ASN A 21 -6.44 -7.93 18.35
N TYR A 22 -5.30 -8.62 18.44
CA TYR A 22 -4.57 -8.86 19.68
C TYR A 22 -4.13 -7.54 20.33
N PHE A 23 -3.44 -6.66 19.60
CA PHE A 23 -3.04 -5.36 20.13
C PHE A 23 -4.23 -4.49 20.52
N LYS A 24 -5.31 -4.52 19.73
CA LYS A 24 -6.55 -3.81 20.04
C LYS A 24 -7.18 -4.29 21.35
N SER A 25 -7.03 -5.57 21.71
CA SER A 25 -7.61 -6.14 22.93
C SER A 25 -7.07 -5.52 24.23
N PHE A 26 -5.87 -4.92 24.18
CA PHE A 26 -5.30 -4.18 25.32
C PHE A 26 -5.90 -2.77 25.51
N ILE A 27 -6.66 -2.27 24.53
CA ILE A 27 -7.26 -0.95 24.61
C ILE A 27 -8.68 -1.10 25.16
N PRO A 28 -9.03 -0.45 26.29
CA PRO A 28 -10.38 -0.51 26.85
C PRO A 28 -11.45 -0.09 25.83
N ASN A 29 -12.60 -0.75 25.87
CA ASN A 29 -13.77 -0.45 25.02
C ASN A 29 -14.57 0.75 25.56
N ASP A 30 -13.90 1.85 25.92
CA ASP A 30 -14.45 3.06 26.54
C ASP A 30 -14.30 4.30 25.62
N ASN A 31 -14.46 4.12 24.30
CA ASN A 31 -14.33 5.16 23.27
C ASN A 31 -12.92 5.81 23.13
N ARG A 32 -11.87 5.14 23.62
CA ARG A 32 -10.47 5.54 23.36
C ARG A 32 -10.06 5.39 21.91
N VAL A 33 -10.56 4.38 21.20
CA VAL A 33 -10.37 4.21 19.75
C VAL A 33 -11.55 4.83 19.02
N ARG A 34 -11.31 5.94 18.31
CA ARG A 34 -12.33 6.66 17.55
C ARG A 34 -12.07 6.47 16.06
N VAL A 35 -12.91 5.65 15.43
CA VAL A 35 -12.88 5.42 13.97
C VAL A 35 -13.69 6.48 13.23
N ASN A 36 -13.53 6.58 11.91
CA ASN A 36 -14.22 7.57 11.06
C ASN A 36 -13.96 9.02 11.50
N CYS A 37 -12.80 9.26 12.10
CA CYS A 37 -12.36 10.54 12.64
C CYS A 37 -11.09 10.96 11.91
N GLU A 38 -11.21 11.82 10.91
CA GLU A 38 -10.09 12.33 10.12
C GLU A 38 -9.54 13.59 10.78
N VAL A 39 -8.29 13.56 11.25
CA VAL A 39 -7.62 14.76 11.77
C VAL A 39 -7.33 15.69 10.60
N ILE A 40 -7.85 16.92 10.66
CA ILE A 40 -7.70 17.89 9.59
C ILE A 40 -6.76 19.05 9.95
N ARG A 41 -6.59 19.33 11.24
CA ARG A 41 -5.78 20.46 11.71
C ARG A 41 -5.32 20.27 13.15
N VAL A 42 -4.12 20.78 13.45
CA VAL A 42 -3.57 20.87 14.80
C VAL A 42 -3.18 22.33 15.05
N LYS A 43 -3.65 22.88 16.17
CA LYS A 43 -3.35 24.25 16.61
C LYS A 43 -2.74 24.23 18.00
N PHE A 44 -1.77 25.10 18.23
CA PHE A 44 -1.29 25.37 19.59
C PHE A 44 -2.13 26.50 20.20
N ILE A 45 -2.56 26.31 21.44
CA ILE A 45 -3.22 27.32 22.25
C ILE A 45 -2.18 27.83 23.24
N GLU A 46 -1.63 29.02 23.00
CA GLU A 46 -0.55 29.60 23.79
C GLU A 46 -0.95 29.81 25.26
N ASP A 47 -2.15 30.34 25.50
CA ASP A 47 -2.65 30.68 26.84
C ASP A 47 -2.69 29.47 27.78
N ASP A 48 -3.13 28.32 27.26
CA ASP A 48 -3.30 27.08 28.01
C ASP A 48 -2.11 26.12 27.89
N ARG A 49 -1.14 26.42 27.00
CA ARG A 49 -0.06 25.52 26.56
C ARG A 49 -0.59 24.15 26.11
N LYS A 50 -1.69 24.14 25.36
CA LYS A 50 -2.36 22.91 24.90
C LYS A 50 -2.47 22.83 23.38
N LEU A 51 -2.74 21.62 22.89
CA LEU A 51 -2.98 21.34 21.49
C LEU A 51 -4.48 21.15 21.24
N LEU A 52 -5.04 21.97 20.36
CA LEU A 52 -6.37 21.79 19.79
C LEU A 52 -6.28 20.97 18.51
N ILE A 53 -7.03 19.88 18.43
CA ILE A 53 -7.13 19.02 17.27
C ILE A 53 -8.52 19.20 16.66
N GLU A 54 -8.57 19.58 15.40
CA GLU A 54 -9.81 19.57 14.61
C GLU A 54 -9.92 18.24 13.87
N VAL A 55 -11.09 17.60 14.01
CA VAL A 55 -11.39 16.29 13.46
C VAL A 55 -12.67 16.35 12.66
N ASN A 56 -12.64 15.91 11.41
CA ASN A 56 -13.84 15.69 10.62
C ASN A 56 -14.41 14.30 10.90
N HIS A 57 -15.65 14.22 11.39
CA HIS A 57 -16.32 12.94 11.62
C HIS A 57 -17.06 12.50 10.34
N LEU A 58 -16.51 11.52 9.63
CA LEU A 58 -16.91 11.14 8.28
C LEU A 58 -18.38 10.70 8.16
N ASN A 59 -18.95 10.12 9.22
CA ASN A 59 -20.35 9.68 9.18
C ASN A 59 -21.34 10.80 9.50
N GLU A 60 -20.90 11.82 10.26
CA GLU A 60 -21.77 12.91 10.72
C GLU A 60 -21.55 14.18 9.88
N GLN A 61 -20.51 14.20 9.03
CA GLN A 61 -20.12 15.34 8.20
C GLN A 61 -20.01 16.64 9.00
N ARG A 62 -19.48 16.53 10.24
CA ARG A 62 -19.25 17.66 11.14
C ARG A 62 -17.84 17.66 11.68
N THR A 63 -17.33 18.86 11.90
CA THR A 63 -16.07 19.07 12.61
C THR A 63 -16.29 19.00 14.11
N LYS A 64 -15.43 18.25 14.79
CA LYS A 64 -15.32 18.19 16.25
C LYS A 64 -13.93 18.69 16.65
N THR A 65 -13.83 19.23 17.85
CA THR A 65 -12.56 19.65 18.44
C THR A 65 -12.21 18.79 19.64
N MET A 66 -10.92 18.61 19.87
CA MET A 66 -10.36 17.93 21.04
C MET A 66 -9.17 18.72 21.56
N ILE A 67 -8.95 18.70 22.87
CA ILE A 67 -7.80 19.35 23.51
C ILE A 67 -6.95 18.27 24.18
N CYS A 68 -5.63 18.39 24.05
CA CYS A 68 -4.67 17.49 24.69
C CYS A 68 -3.34 18.20 24.98
N ASP A 69 -2.52 17.61 25.84
CA ASP A 69 -1.19 18.13 26.17
C ASP A 69 -0.13 17.63 25.16
N HIS A 70 -0.32 16.43 24.60
CA HIS A 70 0.62 15.80 23.66
C HIS A 70 -0.08 15.06 22.52
N ILE A 71 0.57 15.04 21.36
CA ILE A 71 0.16 14.27 20.18
C ILE A 71 1.27 13.31 19.78
N ILE A 72 0.92 12.04 19.60
CA ILE A 72 1.77 11.05 18.93
C ILE A 72 1.23 10.89 17.51
N TRP A 73 2.01 11.30 16.52
CA TRP A 73 1.60 11.28 15.13
C TRP A 73 2.08 10.01 14.42
N THR A 74 1.18 9.10 14.07
CA THR A 74 1.51 7.78 13.51
C THR A 74 0.92 7.54 12.12
N THR A 75 0.59 8.59 11.36
CA THR A 75 0.16 8.42 9.97
C THR A 75 1.30 7.89 9.11
N SER A 76 0.98 7.34 7.94
CA SER A 76 2.01 7.04 6.95
C SER A 76 2.76 8.31 6.52
N LEU A 77 3.99 8.13 6.05
CA LEU A 77 4.77 9.22 5.46
C LEU A 77 4.11 9.76 4.18
N GLY A 78 3.45 8.91 3.37
CA GLY A 78 2.72 9.34 2.18
C GLY A 78 1.58 10.32 2.50
N HIS A 79 0.76 10.00 3.51
CA HIS A 79 -0.28 10.90 3.98
C HIS A 79 0.30 12.19 4.56
N LEU A 80 1.39 12.09 5.33
CA LEU A 80 2.05 13.25 5.90
C LEU A 80 2.60 14.17 4.81
N LYS A 81 3.30 13.65 3.80
CA LYS A 81 3.80 14.43 2.65
C LYS A 81 2.70 15.22 1.95
N ALA A 82 1.52 14.63 1.78
CA ALA A 82 0.40 15.28 1.10
C ALA A 82 -0.28 16.37 1.96
N ASN A 83 -0.24 16.26 3.29
CA ASN A 83 -1.11 17.04 4.17
C ASN A 83 -0.39 17.82 5.28
N PHE A 84 0.93 17.69 5.48
CA PHE A 84 1.59 18.32 6.63
C PHE A 84 1.46 19.85 6.60
N HIS A 85 1.46 20.47 5.42
CA HIS A 85 1.27 21.90 5.27
C HIS A 85 -0.13 22.39 5.68
N SER A 86 -1.17 21.57 5.50
CA SER A 86 -2.54 21.92 5.91
C SER A 86 -2.80 21.56 7.37
N ILE A 87 -2.32 20.40 7.82
CA ILE A 87 -2.51 19.91 9.19
C ILE A 87 -1.78 20.82 10.19
N PHE A 88 -0.56 21.26 9.88
CA PHE A 88 0.29 22.11 10.73
C PHE A 88 0.45 23.52 10.14
N ALA A 89 -0.65 24.09 9.63
CA ALA A 89 -0.64 25.39 8.96
C ALA A 89 -0.49 26.59 9.91
N ASP A 90 -0.95 26.42 11.16
CA ASP A 90 -0.98 27.49 12.16
C ASP A 90 0.36 27.63 12.87
N GLU A 91 0.61 28.84 13.38
CA GLU A 91 1.78 29.06 14.22
C GLU A 91 1.57 28.45 15.61
N PRO A 92 2.63 27.86 16.19
CA PRO A 92 3.94 27.64 15.60
C PRO A 92 3.93 26.46 14.61
N ARG A 93 4.36 26.73 13.37
CA ARG A 93 4.43 25.70 12.31
C ARG A 93 5.43 24.61 12.65
N LEU A 94 5.33 23.50 11.93
CA LEU A 94 6.33 22.44 12.01
C LEU A 94 7.72 22.99 11.64
N ILE A 95 8.74 22.75 12.48
CA ILE A 95 10.10 23.24 12.21
C ILE A 95 10.65 22.77 10.86
N GLN A 96 11.53 23.59 10.26
CA GLN A 96 12.09 23.35 8.94
C GLN A 96 12.80 22.00 8.83
N GLN A 97 13.50 21.54 9.87
CA GLN A 97 14.19 20.24 9.87
C GLN A 97 13.19 19.08 9.66
N LYS A 98 12.01 19.15 10.27
CA LYS A 98 10.96 18.14 10.10
C LYS A 98 10.30 18.23 8.72
N GLN A 99 10.03 19.44 8.24
CA GLN A 99 9.48 19.62 6.87
C GLN A 99 10.45 19.07 5.82
N GLN A 100 11.75 19.32 5.98
CA GLN A 100 12.78 18.81 5.08
C GLN A 100 12.89 17.29 5.16
N ALA A 101 12.87 16.71 6.36
CA ALA A 101 12.87 15.26 6.54
C ALA A 101 11.66 14.58 5.87
N ILE A 102 10.46 15.17 6.02
CA ILE A 102 9.24 14.70 5.36
C ILE A 102 9.42 14.74 3.84
N SER A 103 9.97 15.81 3.29
CA SER A 103 10.20 15.97 1.85
C SER A 103 11.28 15.02 1.32
N ASN A 104 12.40 14.90 2.01
CA ASN A 104 13.57 14.11 1.61
C ASN A 104 13.27 12.61 1.58
N LEU A 105 12.61 12.06 2.61
CA LEU A 105 12.37 10.62 2.67
C LEU A 105 11.51 10.16 1.49
N GLY A 106 11.88 9.05 0.86
CA GLY A 106 11.07 8.46 -0.21
C GLY A 106 9.88 7.71 0.36
N PHE A 107 8.75 7.69 -0.35
CA PHE A 107 7.61 6.84 -0.02
C PHE A 107 7.17 6.08 -1.28
N GLY A 108 7.39 4.78 -1.28
CA GLY A 108 7.22 3.93 -2.45
C GLY A 108 5.79 3.45 -2.62
N THR A 109 5.55 2.72 -3.71
CA THR A 109 4.28 2.01 -3.94
C THR A 109 4.58 0.59 -4.39
N VAL A 110 3.93 -0.36 -3.73
CA VAL A 110 3.92 -1.77 -4.06
C VAL A 110 2.49 -2.27 -3.94
N ASN A 111 1.95 -2.81 -5.02
CA ASN A 111 0.62 -3.40 -5.07
C ASN A 111 0.69 -4.91 -5.31
N LYS A 112 -0.37 -5.59 -4.89
CA LYS A 112 -0.58 -7.02 -5.10
C LYS A 112 -1.81 -7.25 -5.95
N VAL A 113 -1.70 -8.17 -6.90
CA VAL A 113 -2.83 -8.70 -7.68
C VAL A 113 -2.98 -10.17 -7.31
N MET A 114 -4.08 -10.51 -6.62
CA MET A 114 -4.39 -11.88 -6.27
C MET A 114 -5.26 -12.50 -7.37
N LEU A 115 -4.79 -13.59 -7.96
CA LEU A 115 -5.49 -14.41 -8.94
C LEU A 115 -5.98 -15.67 -8.23
N ILE A 116 -7.28 -15.75 -8.00
CA ILE A 116 -7.92 -16.88 -7.32
C ILE A 116 -8.45 -17.82 -8.38
N TYR A 117 -8.09 -19.10 -8.31
CA TYR A 117 -8.45 -20.12 -9.28
C TYR A 117 -9.33 -21.21 -8.68
N LYS A 118 -10.12 -21.86 -9.51
CA LYS A 118 -10.93 -23.03 -9.11
C LYS A 118 -10.07 -24.25 -8.77
N LYS A 119 -8.93 -24.41 -9.44
CA LYS A 119 -8.04 -25.57 -9.29
C LYS A 119 -6.58 -25.14 -9.52
N LYS A 120 -5.65 -25.71 -8.74
CA LYS A 120 -4.21 -25.56 -8.97
C LYS A 120 -3.82 -26.22 -10.30
N PHE A 121 -3.16 -25.45 -11.17
CA PHE A 121 -2.53 -25.94 -12.41
C PHE A 121 -0.99 -25.91 -12.36
N TRP A 122 -0.42 -25.36 -11.28
CA TRP A 122 1.01 -25.34 -11.01
C TRP A 122 1.43 -26.51 -10.09
N HIS A 123 2.74 -26.69 -9.92
CA HIS A 123 3.31 -27.78 -9.14
C HIS A 123 2.91 -27.69 -7.66
N ARG A 124 2.53 -28.82 -7.03
CA ARG A 124 2.00 -28.86 -5.66
C ARG A 124 2.95 -28.32 -4.58
N LYS A 125 4.27 -28.47 -4.81
CA LYS A 125 5.32 -28.00 -3.89
C LYS A 125 5.88 -26.63 -4.25
N ALA A 126 5.33 -25.95 -5.26
CA ALA A 126 5.80 -24.61 -5.61
C ALA A 126 5.31 -23.62 -4.54
N SER A 127 6.25 -22.88 -3.95
CA SER A 127 5.98 -21.69 -3.12
C SER A 127 5.86 -20.43 -3.98
N SER A 128 6.49 -20.41 -5.15
CA SER A 128 6.35 -19.33 -6.13
C SER A 128 6.64 -19.81 -7.56
N ILE A 129 6.35 -18.94 -8.53
CA ILE A 129 6.69 -19.07 -9.95
C ILE A 129 7.45 -17.80 -10.35
N VAL A 130 8.71 -17.97 -10.76
CA VAL A 130 9.57 -16.88 -11.25
C VAL A 130 9.57 -16.91 -12.76
N LEU A 131 9.30 -15.75 -13.39
CA LEU A 131 9.36 -15.59 -14.84
C LEU A 131 10.70 -14.96 -15.22
N LEU A 132 11.47 -15.66 -16.06
CA LEU A 132 12.76 -15.16 -16.55
C LEU A 132 12.55 -14.47 -17.90
N HIS A 133 12.51 -13.13 -17.88
CA HIS A 133 12.52 -12.30 -19.08
C HIS A 133 13.91 -12.35 -19.72
N MET A 134 14.13 -13.35 -20.59
CA MET A 134 15.44 -13.62 -21.22
C MET A 134 15.74 -12.67 -22.38
N ASP A 135 14.74 -12.01 -22.93
CA ASP A 135 14.85 -11.19 -24.13
C ASP A 135 14.27 -9.81 -23.86
N LYS A 136 15.12 -8.78 -23.89
CA LYS A 136 14.70 -7.38 -23.67
C LYS A 136 13.92 -6.83 -24.85
N ASP A 137 14.02 -7.45 -26.02
CA ASP A 137 13.39 -6.98 -27.25
C ASP A 137 12.06 -7.70 -27.53
N ARG A 138 11.76 -8.77 -26.80
CA ARG A 138 10.49 -9.51 -26.94
C ARG A 138 9.39 -8.84 -26.13
N SER A 139 8.75 -7.85 -26.76
CA SER A 139 7.53 -7.23 -26.22
C SER A 139 6.45 -8.27 -25.93
N PHE A 140 5.66 -8.03 -24.88
CA PHE A 140 4.52 -8.85 -24.55
C PHE A 140 3.48 -8.74 -25.68
N GLU A 141 3.25 -9.82 -26.42
CA GLU A 141 2.24 -9.82 -27.47
C GLU A 141 0.84 -9.67 -26.86
N ILE A 142 0.16 -8.56 -27.11
CA ILE A 142 -1.19 -8.32 -26.60
C ILE A 142 -2.17 -9.15 -27.44
N SER A 143 -2.90 -10.05 -26.80
CA SER A 143 -3.93 -10.88 -27.45
C SER A 143 -5.10 -10.04 -27.97
N ASP A 144 -5.86 -10.57 -28.94
CA ASP A 144 -7.05 -9.87 -29.46
C ASP A 144 -8.10 -9.61 -28.39
N ALA A 145 -8.29 -10.58 -27.48
CA ALA A 145 -9.20 -10.44 -26.34
C ALA A 145 -8.78 -9.29 -25.42
N LEU A 146 -7.48 -9.16 -25.14
CA LEU A 146 -6.96 -8.07 -24.33
C LEU A 146 -7.06 -6.73 -25.08
N ARG A 147 -6.72 -6.69 -26.39
CA ARG A 147 -6.87 -5.48 -27.23
C ARG A 147 -8.30 -4.96 -27.21
N GLN A 148 -9.30 -5.84 -27.29
CA GLN A 148 -10.70 -5.46 -27.22
C GLN A 148 -11.03 -4.79 -25.87
N LYS A 149 -10.57 -5.35 -24.75
CA LYS A 149 -10.78 -4.75 -23.43
C LYS A 149 -10.09 -3.39 -23.28
N LEU A 150 -8.87 -3.25 -23.80
CA LEU A 150 -8.16 -1.96 -23.78
C LEU A 150 -8.93 -0.86 -24.50
N GLN A 151 -9.56 -1.19 -25.64
CA GLN A 151 -10.41 -0.23 -26.37
C GLN A 151 -11.65 0.16 -25.56
N VAL A 152 -12.31 -0.81 -24.91
CA VAL A 152 -13.51 -0.57 -24.10
C VAL A 152 -13.18 0.29 -22.87
N GLU A 153 -12.10 -0.04 -22.17
CA GLU A 153 -11.66 0.65 -20.95
C GLU A 153 -10.81 1.92 -21.24
N ARG A 154 -10.54 2.21 -22.52
CA ARG A 154 -9.75 3.35 -23.00
C ARG A 154 -8.35 3.42 -22.36
N VAL A 155 -7.70 2.27 -22.29
CA VAL A 155 -6.36 2.12 -21.70
C VAL A 155 -5.31 2.07 -22.80
N ASP A 156 -4.25 2.85 -22.65
CA ASP A 156 -3.09 2.83 -23.55
C ASP A 156 -2.40 1.46 -23.49
N SER A 157 -2.11 0.88 -24.66
CA SER A 157 -1.38 -0.38 -24.76
C SER A 157 0.02 -0.31 -24.16
N GLN A 158 0.65 0.87 -24.10
CA GLN A 158 1.95 1.05 -23.46
C GLN A 158 1.90 0.74 -21.96
N ILE A 159 0.83 1.13 -21.26
CA ILE A 159 0.64 0.82 -19.84
C ILE A 159 0.63 -0.70 -19.62
N VAL A 160 0.00 -1.44 -20.53
CA VAL A 160 -0.06 -2.90 -20.49
C VAL A 160 1.30 -3.52 -20.72
N GLN A 161 2.07 -3.00 -21.69
CA GLN A 161 3.43 -3.45 -21.95
C GLN A 161 4.31 -3.24 -20.72
N ASP A 162 4.26 -2.05 -20.11
CA ASP A 162 5.06 -1.73 -18.93
C ASP A 162 4.73 -2.66 -17.76
N ILE A 163 3.44 -2.91 -17.51
CA ILE A 163 2.99 -3.85 -16.48
C ILE A 163 3.46 -5.28 -16.80
N ALA A 164 3.26 -5.75 -18.04
CA ALA A 164 3.62 -7.10 -18.45
C ALA A 164 5.14 -7.35 -18.32
N ASN A 165 5.96 -6.37 -18.69
CA ASN A 165 7.41 -6.41 -18.56
C ASN A 165 7.88 -6.41 -17.10
N MET A 166 7.09 -5.82 -16.19
CA MET A 166 7.41 -5.79 -14.76
C MET A 166 6.94 -7.04 -14.00
N LEU A 167 6.13 -7.90 -14.61
CA LEU A 167 5.66 -9.14 -13.98
C LEU A 167 6.73 -10.23 -14.08
N PHE A 168 7.50 -10.43 -13.01
CA PHE A 168 8.54 -11.46 -12.94
C PHE A 168 8.32 -12.50 -11.83
N HIS A 169 7.32 -12.32 -10.95
CA HIS A 169 7.12 -13.17 -9.78
C HIS A 169 5.66 -13.35 -9.40
N TYR A 170 5.28 -14.61 -9.12
CA TYR A 170 3.98 -15.02 -8.64
C TYR A 170 4.16 -15.88 -7.39
N ASP A 171 3.80 -15.36 -6.22
CA ASP A 171 3.78 -16.17 -5.00
C ASP A 171 2.56 -17.08 -4.98
N VAL A 172 2.74 -18.32 -4.52
CA VAL A 172 1.63 -19.18 -4.15
C VAL A 172 1.24 -18.80 -2.73
N LEU A 173 -0.01 -18.41 -2.50
CA LEU A 173 -0.47 -18.15 -1.13
C LEU A 173 -0.36 -19.44 -0.31
N PRO A 174 0.49 -19.49 0.73
CA PRO A 174 0.63 -20.68 1.55
C PRO A 174 -0.62 -20.90 2.40
N SER A 175 -0.76 -22.12 2.92
CA SER A 175 -1.66 -22.41 4.05
C SER A 175 -3.15 -22.11 3.83
N THR A 176 -3.60 -22.10 2.57
CA THR A 176 -5.03 -22.11 2.21
C THR A 176 -5.32 -23.24 1.22
N ASP A 177 -6.52 -23.84 1.35
CA ASP A 177 -7.04 -24.78 0.34
C ASP A 177 -7.50 -24.06 -0.94
N ILE A 178 -7.47 -22.73 -0.94
CA ILE A 178 -7.84 -21.89 -2.07
C ILE A 178 -6.63 -21.72 -2.99
N PRO A 179 -6.72 -22.11 -4.28
CA PRO A 179 -5.64 -21.90 -5.24
C PRO A 179 -5.46 -20.40 -5.55
N VAL A 180 -4.48 -19.74 -4.92
CA VAL A 180 -4.22 -18.31 -5.15
C VAL A 180 -2.77 -18.09 -5.59
N LEU A 181 -2.60 -17.32 -6.66
CA LEU A 181 -1.33 -16.73 -7.05
C LEU A 181 -1.34 -15.22 -6.77
N ILE A 182 -0.23 -14.68 -6.29
CA ILE A 182 -0.08 -13.26 -5.94
C ILE A 182 1.02 -12.66 -6.80
N CYS A 183 0.63 -11.71 -7.64
CA CYS A 183 1.55 -10.94 -8.47
C CYS A 183 1.96 -9.67 -7.72
N TRP A 184 3.23 -9.29 -7.82
CA TRP A 184 3.73 -8.04 -7.26
C TRP A 184 3.92 -7.00 -8.36
N LEU A 185 3.41 -5.80 -8.12
CA LEU A 185 3.63 -4.63 -8.95
C LEU A 185 4.35 -3.58 -8.11
N VAL A 186 5.38 -2.95 -8.68
CA VAL A 186 6.19 -1.97 -7.94
C VAL A 186 6.43 -0.72 -8.79
N GLY A 187 6.71 0.40 -8.11
CA GLY A 187 7.08 1.65 -8.78
C GLY A 187 5.94 2.21 -9.66
N PRO A 188 6.26 2.83 -10.81
CA PRO A 188 5.25 3.45 -11.68
C PRO A 188 4.17 2.47 -12.16
N THR A 189 4.53 1.21 -12.44
CA THR A 189 3.55 0.19 -12.88
C THR A 189 2.52 -0.14 -11.79
N ALA A 190 2.92 -0.12 -10.51
CA ALA A 190 2.00 -0.31 -9.39
C ALA A 190 0.96 0.81 -9.32
N VAL A 191 1.40 2.06 -9.55
CA VAL A 191 0.52 3.24 -9.54
C VAL A 191 -0.40 3.23 -10.76
N ALA A 192 0.13 2.94 -11.95
CA ALA A 192 -0.66 2.85 -13.18
C ALA A 192 -1.73 1.75 -13.08
N ALA A 193 -1.39 0.59 -12.52
CA ALA A 193 -2.33 -0.50 -12.29
C ALA A 193 -3.48 -0.12 -11.34
N GLU A 194 -3.35 0.95 -10.54
CA GLU A 194 -4.46 1.40 -9.71
C GLU A 194 -5.63 2.00 -10.47
N ASN A 195 -5.38 2.46 -11.70
CA ASN A 195 -6.39 3.03 -12.58
C ASN A 195 -7.04 1.98 -13.50
N LEU A 196 -6.59 0.73 -13.44
CA LEU A 196 -7.16 -0.37 -14.23
C LEU A 196 -8.25 -1.09 -13.42
N SER A 197 -9.26 -1.61 -14.14
CA SER A 197 -10.23 -2.52 -13.52
C SER A 197 -9.54 -3.80 -13.04
N GLU A 198 -10.10 -4.44 -12.01
CA GLU A 198 -9.60 -5.72 -11.51
C GLU A 198 -9.61 -6.79 -12.62
N GLN A 199 -10.62 -6.77 -13.49
CA GLN A 199 -10.74 -7.68 -14.61
C GLN A 199 -9.61 -7.49 -15.62
N LEU A 200 -9.25 -6.26 -15.94
CA LEU A 200 -8.19 -5.95 -16.90
C LEU A 200 -6.82 -6.33 -16.34
N ILE A 201 -6.47 -5.84 -15.14
CA ILE A 201 -5.17 -6.15 -14.54
C ILE A 201 -5.01 -7.65 -14.28
N GLY A 202 -6.07 -8.33 -13.83
CA GLY A 202 -6.04 -9.77 -13.61
C GLY A 202 -5.85 -10.55 -14.91
N GLN A 203 -6.46 -10.10 -16.01
CA GLN A 203 -6.22 -10.69 -17.33
C GLN A 203 -4.79 -10.48 -17.79
N ILE A 204 -4.21 -9.28 -17.64
CA ILE A 204 -2.80 -9.02 -17.98
C ILE A 204 -1.89 -9.99 -17.22
N CYS A 205 -2.05 -10.06 -15.89
CA CYS A 205 -1.27 -10.99 -15.07
C CYS A 205 -1.46 -12.46 -15.49
N HIS A 206 -2.70 -12.86 -15.76
CA HIS A 206 -2.99 -14.24 -16.15
C HIS A 206 -2.42 -14.61 -17.53
N GLU A 207 -2.53 -13.74 -18.52
CA GLU A 207 -2.01 -13.98 -19.87
C GLU A 207 -0.49 -14.07 -19.88
N VAL A 208 0.20 -13.20 -19.15
CA VAL A 208 1.66 -13.27 -18.96
C VAL A 208 2.04 -14.63 -18.38
N LEU A 209 1.39 -15.05 -17.29
CA LEU A 209 1.66 -16.34 -16.65
C LEU A 209 1.44 -17.52 -17.60
N CYS A 210 0.28 -17.57 -18.27
CA CYS A 210 -0.06 -18.68 -19.16
C CYS A 210 0.90 -18.79 -20.35
N ARG A 211 1.35 -17.65 -20.89
CA ARG A 211 2.34 -17.63 -21.96
C ARG A 211 3.68 -18.21 -21.52
N TYR A 212 4.16 -17.81 -20.34
CA TYR A 212 5.42 -18.33 -19.80
C TYR A 212 5.35 -19.82 -19.44
N LEU A 213 4.20 -20.29 -18.95
CA LEU A 213 3.99 -21.70 -18.64
C LEU A 213 3.61 -22.55 -19.86
N ASN A 214 3.37 -21.93 -21.02
CA ASN A 214 2.88 -22.57 -22.23
C ASN A 214 1.60 -23.41 -21.99
N ILE A 215 0.60 -22.80 -21.32
CA ILE A 215 -0.67 -23.46 -20.98
C ILE A 215 -1.89 -22.71 -21.58
N PRO A 216 -3.01 -23.40 -21.85
CA PRO A 216 -4.20 -22.78 -22.40
C PRO A 216 -4.84 -21.80 -21.42
N GLN A 217 -5.13 -20.58 -21.87
CA GLN A 217 -5.73 -19.53 -21.04
C GLN A 217 -7.19 -19.84 -20.71
N GLU A 218 -7.96 -20.36 -21.67
CA GLU A 218 -9.40 -20.57 -21.54
C GLU A 218 -9.75 -21.62 -20.47
N LYS A 219 -8.81 -22.56 -20.22
CA LYS A 219 -8.98 -23.64 -19.25
C LYS A 219 -8.55 -23.26 -17.84
N ASN A 220 -7.84 -22.14 -17.66
CA ASN A 220 -7.18 -21.79 -16.41
C ASN A 220 -7.57 -20.40 -15.90
N GLN A 221 -8.72 -19.85 -16.31
CA GLN A 221 -9.13 -18.50 -15.91
C GLN A 221 -9.26 -18.35 -14.38
N PRO A 222 -8.81 -17.21 -13.81
CA PRO A 222 -9.11 -16.89 -12.42
C PRO A 222 -10.62 -16.68 -12.25
N VAL A 223 -11.17 -17.21 -11.16
CA VAL A 223 -12.58 -17.04 -10.79
C VAL A 223 -12.83 -15.74 -10.04
N GLN A 224 -11.78 -15.18 -9.42
CA GLN A 224 -11.84 -13.91 -8.72
C GLN A 224 -10.46 -13.25 -8.79
N ILE A 225 -10.48 -11.93 -8.93
CA ILE A 225 -9.28 -11.10 -8.94
C ILE A 225 -9.46 -10.05 -7.84
N LEU A 226 -8.39 -9.81 -7.08
CA LEU A 226 -8.33 -8.72 -6.10
C LEU A 226 -7.07 -7.89 -6.36
N ARG A 227 -7.19 -6.57 -6.36
CA ARG A 227 -6.03 -5.67 -6.49
C ARG A 227 -5.94 -4.71 -5.31
N SER A 228 -4.77 -4.60 -4.69
CA SER A 228 -4.52 -3.53 -3.70
C SER A 228 -4.32 -2.17 -4.37
N ALA A 229 -4.73 -1.10 -3.71
CA ALA A 229 -4.60 0.29 -4.16
C ALA A 229 -3.99 1.17 -3.06
N TRP A 230 -2.70 0.99 -2.76
CA TRP A 230 -2.06 1.68 -1.65
C TRP A 230 -1.74 3.15 -1.95
N HIS A 231 -1.45 3.50 -3.20
CA HIS A 231 -1.07 4.84 -3.62
C HIS A 231 -2.25 5.81 -3.58
N SER A 232 -3.36 5.44 -4.22
CA SER A 232 -4.58 6.24 -4.30
C SER A 232 -5.35 6.34 -2.97
N ASN A 233 -5.03 5.49 -1.99
CA ASN A 233 -5.63 5.60 -0.66
C ASN A 233 -5.14 6.87 0.03
N LYS A 234 -6.03 7.88 0.14
CA LYS A 234 -5.71 9.19 0.74
C LYS A 234 -5.20 9.14 2.18
N TYR A 235 -5.50 8.09 2.93
CA TYR A 235 -5.06 7.91 4.32
C TYR A 235 -3.67 7.25 4.42
N ILE A 236 -3.08 6.85 3.29
CA ILE A 236 -1.82 6.11 3.25
C ILE A 236 -0.85 6.71 2.22
N GLY A 237 -1.28 6.95 0.99
CA GLY A 237 -0.47 7.61 -0.04
C GLY A 237 0.72 6.81 -0.57
N GLY A 238 0.66 5.47 -0.52
CA GLY A 238 1.73 4.56 -0.92
C GLY A 238 1.85 3.34 -0.01
N SER A 239 2.96 2.60 -0.12
CA SER A 239 3.19 1.38 0.68
C SER A 239 4.08 1.63 1.89
N TYR A 240 5.35 2.00 1.69
CA TYR A 240 6.32 2.18 2.78
C TYR A 240 7.48 3.10 2.37
N SER A 241 8.18 3.63 3.38
CA SER A 241 9.28 4.57 3.20
C SER A 241 10.57 3.91 2.71
N TYR A 242 11.36 4.62 1.91
CA TYR A 242 12.71 4.22 1.48
C TYR A 242 13.69 5.39 1.57
N ALA A 243 14.99 5.09 1.53
CA ALA A 243 16.02 6.12 1.45
C ALA A 243 16.10 6.65 0.00
N SER A 244 15.60 7.85 -0.23
CA SER A 244 15.73 8.52 -1.52
C SER A 244 17.13 9.09 -1.70
N THR A 245 17.46 9.52 -2.93
CA THR A 245 18.70 10.25 -3.24
C THR A 245 18.82 11.60 -2.54
N ALA A 246 17.70 12.19 -2.11
CA ALA A 246 17.68 13.42 -1.31
C ALA A 246 17.81 13.15 0.19
N SER A 247 17.67 11.89 0.63
CA SER A 247 17.61 11.56 2.06
C SER A 247 18.96 11.19 2.67
N THR A 248 19.08 11.47 3.96
CA THR A 248 20.19 11.08 4.81
C THR A 248 19.70 10.22 5.97
N LYS A 249 20.61 9.57 6.70
CA LYS A 249 20.26 8.84 7.94
C LYS A 249 19.62 9.76 9.00
N HIS A 250 19.89 11.05 8.94
CA HIS A 250 19.39 12.03 9.90
C HIS A 250 17.91 12.34 9.69
N ASP A 251 17.36 12.21 8.47
CA ASP A 251 15.95 12.54 8.21
C ASP A 251 15.00 11.65 9.01
N ARG A 252 15.31 10.35 9.17
CA ARG A 252 14.51 9.45 10.02
C ARG A 252 14.57 9.85 11.50
N GLN A 253 15.74 10.27 11.97
CA GLN A 253 15.93 10.75 13.34
C GLN A 253 15.17 12.06 13.57
N GLN A 254 15.22 12.99 12.63
CA GLN A 254 14.49 14.25 12.67
C GLN A 254 12.97 14.05 12.66
N LEU A 255 12.48 13.10 11.86
CA LEU A 255 11.05 12.77 11.87
C LEU A 255 10.62 12.15 13.21
N ALA A 256 11.45 11.28 13.81
CA ALA A 256 11.17 10.62 15.08
C ALA A 256 11.36 11.51 16.32
N ALA A 257 12.22 12.53 16.26
CA ALA A 257 12.48 13.43 17.38
C ALA A 257 11.19 14.11 17.86
N ALA A 258 11.02 14.25 19.17
CA ALA A 258 9.93 15.07 19.70
C ALA A 258 10.10 16.52 19.25
N TYR A 259 8.99 17.23 19.03
CA TYR A 259 8.98 18.65 18.76
C TYR A 259 8.09 19.34 19.78
N ALA A 260 8.67 20.33 20.44
CA ALA A 260 7.98 21.31 21.24
C ALA A 260 8.29 22.68 20.62
N PRO A 261 7.29 23.50 20.31
CA PRO A 261 7.55 24.85 19.86
C PRO A 261 8.30 25.68 20.90
N ASP A 262 9.15 26.60 20.45
CA ASP A 262 9.89 27.48 21.35
C ASP A 262 8.92 28.28 22.25
N GLY A 263 9.07 28.16 23.57
CA GLY A 263 8.14 28.73 24.58
C GLY A 263 7.36 27.70 25.41
N VAL A 264 7.57 26.40 25.14
CA VAL A 264 7.09 25.25 25.92
C VAL A 264 8.14 24.77 26.92
#